data_AF-A0AAJ5VGT4-F1
#
_entry.id   AF-A0AAJ5VGT4-F1
#
_cell.length_a   1.000
_cell.length_b   1.000
_cell.length_c   1.000
_cell.angle_alpha   90.00
_cell.angle_beta   90.00
_cell.angle_gamma   90.00
#
_symmetry.space_group_name_H-M   'P 1'
#
loop_
_entity.id
_entity.type
_entity.pdbx_description
1 polymer ?
#
loop_
_entity_poly.entity_id
_entity_poly.type
_entity_poly.pdbx_seq_one_letter_code
_entity_poly.pdbx_strand_id
1 'polypeptide(L)'
;MCRRLSALGLGLRVNSSGIPGRPDHELLRLLSRSANGEYPWLERQEPATPRMIVTHAEALGLPPLVVRDRLGALGFTVPAIFPEDADAGDFPSLPLWKPQDFMPPGPLPYAYLFADGGDPEALRKRIARLRAYGFDLPLEVPARPGPFDAEILSAAGAWRELTSADVIPFHFVLPLARDLNIPPADVVRVLTSYRMRVSRDELPDGMSFKEAVALADVDARHRSLSRHDGFPLHFLHHTALLRDTTIRRVVTQLRDLGFTVPDPADTLRAALARVPSA
;
A
#
# COMPACT_ATOMS: atom_id res chain seq x y z
N MET A 1 -21.77 27.36 -22.50
CA MET A 1 -21.46 27.41 -21.06
C MET A 1 -19.95 27.51 -20.80
N CYS A 2 -19.11 26.60 -21.31
CA CYS A 2 -17.64 26.65 -21.16
C CYS A 2 -17.02 27.98 -21.62
N ARG A 3 -17.43 28.51 -22.79
CA ARG A 3 -17.03 29.85 -23.26
C ARG A 3 -17.46 30.99 -22.33
N ARG A 4 -18.60 30.87 -21.63
CA ARG A 4 -19.07 31.88 -20.66
C ARG A 4 -18.29 31.79 -19.34
N LEU A 5 -17.94 30.59 -18.88
CA LEU A 5 -17.16 30.40 -17.64
C LEU A 5 -15.70 30.82 -17.81
N SER A 6 -15.08 30.54 -18.95
CA SER A 6 -13.73 31.05 -19.26
C SER A 6 -13.72 32.57 -19.47
N ALA A 7 -14.79 33.15 -20.03
CA ALA A 7 -14.93 34.60 -20.20
C ALA A 7 -15.15 35.37 -18.87
N LEU A 8 -15.55 34.69 -17.80
CA LEU A 8 -15.75 35.31 -16.47
C LEU A 8 -14.43 35.55 -15.71
N GLY A 9 -13.26 35.24 -16.28
CA GLY A 9 -11.96 35.58 -15.70
C GLY A 9 -11.62 34.86 -14.39
N LEU A 10 -12.41 33.86 -13.99
CA LEU A 10 -12.29 33.13 -12.72
C LEU A 10 -11.06 32.20 -12.62
N GLY A 11 -10.12 32.27 -13.57
CA GLY A 11 -8.96 31.36 -13.62
C GLY A 11 -9.31 29.88 -13.87
N LEU A 12 -10.58 29.56 -14.13
CA LEU A 12 -11.06 28.19 -14.36
C LEU A 12 -10.57 27.67 -15.71
N ARG A 13 -9.64 26.71 -15.68
CA ARG A 13 -9.20 25.95 -16.86
C ARG A 13 -10.26 24.92 -17.23
N VAL A 14 -11.13 25.27 -18.17
CA VAL A 14 -12.17 24.36 -18.67
C VAL A 14 -11.59 23.47 -19.77
N ASN A 15 -11.36 22.20 -19.47
CA ASN A 15 -10.99 21.21 -20.49
C ASN A 15 -12.25 20.52 -21.04
N SER A 16 -12.72 20.98 -22.20
CA SER A 16 -13.90 20.41 -22.87
C SER A 16 -13.60 19.26 -23.84
N SER A 17 -12.35 18.79 -23.91
CA SER A 17 -11.98 17.67 -24.77
C SER A 17 -12.83 16.44 -24.46
N GLY A 18 -13.31 15.76 -25.51
CA GLY A 18 -14.12 14.54 -25.43
C GLY A 18 -15.59 14.74 -25.01
N ILE A 19 -16.00 15.91 -24.52
CA ILE A 19 -17.38 16.16 -24.08
C ILE A 19 -18.22 16.66 -25.27
N PRO A 20 -19.33 15.99 -25.62
CA PRO A 20 -20.21 16.44 -26.69
C PRO A 20 -20.84 17.79 -26.35
N GLY A 21 -21.15 18.58 -27.38
CA GLY A 21 -21.76 19.91 -27.21
C GLY A 21 -23.13 19.90 -26.50
N ARG A 22 -23.79 18.74 -26.44
CA ARG A 22 -24.99 18.47 -25.64
C ARG A 22 -24.77 17.14 -24.91
N PRO A 23 -24.43 17.15 -23.61
CA PRO A 23 -24.33 15.92 -22.82
C PRO A 23 -25.74 15.34 -22.63
N ASP A 24 -25.88 14.04 -22.77
CA ASP A 24 -27.09 13.30 -22.43
C ASP A 24 -27.03 12.80 -20.98
N HIS A 25 -28.13 12.20 -20.52
CA HIS A 25 -28.24 11.71 -19.15
C HIS A 25 -27.28 10.53 -18.89
N GLU A 26 -27.02 9.70 -19.90
CA GLU A 26 -26.08 8.58 -19.79
C GLU A 26 -24.65 9.06 -19.54
N LEU A 27 -24.20 10.09 -20.26
CA LEU A 27 -22.89 10.71 -20.03
C LEU A 27 -22.81 11.35 -18.64
N LEU A 28 -23.87 12.00 -18.16
CA LEU A 28 -23.89 12.54 -16.80
C LEU A 28 -23.74 11.43 -15.77
N ARG A 29 -24.43 10.30 -15.94
CA ARG A 29 -24.29 9.13 -15.08
C ARG A 29 -22.87 8.57 -15.15
N LEU A 30 -22.28 8.44 -16.33
CA LEU A 30 -20.90 8.01 -16.50
C LEU A 30 -19.87 8.92 -15.79
N LEU A 31 -20.14 10.23 -15.73
CA LEU A 31 -19.25 11.23 -15.12
C LEU A 31 -19.52 11.49 -13.64
N SER A 32 -20.55 10.90 -13.05
CA SER A 32 -20.85 11.02 -11.61
C SER A 32 -20.12 9.94 -10.81
N ARG A 33 -19.52 10.28 -9.66
CA ARG A 33 -18.77 9.33 -8.81
C ARG A 33 -19.63 8.13 -8.36
N SER A 34 -20.94 8.33 -8.24
CA SER A 34 -21.91 7.30 -7.81
C SER A 34 -22.72 6.71 -8.97
N ALA A 35 -22.35 6.99 -10.23
CA ALA A 35 -23.07 6.55 -11.42
C ALA A 35 -24.57 6.93 -11.50
N ASN A 36 -24.99 7.97 -10.76
CA ASN A 36 -26.37 8.44 -10.61
C ASN A 36 -26.70 9.70 -11.43
N GLY A 37 -25.70 10.32 -12.08
CA GLY A 37 -25.88 11.52 -12.88
C GLY A 37 -25.89 12.81 -12.05
N GLU A 38 -25.47 12.74 -10.79
CA GLU A 38 -25.45 13.86 -9.86
C GLU A 38 -24.03 14.11 -9.32
N TYR A 39 -23.81 15.30 -8.77
CA TYR A 39 -22.58 15.61 -8.02
C TYR A 39 -22.44 14.64 -6.83
N PRO A 40 -21.22 14.19 -6.46
CA PRO A 40 -19.92 14.62 -6.99
C PRO A 40 -19.54 14.02 -8.35
N TRP A 41 -18.92 14.84 -9.20
CA TRP A 41 -18.41 14.42 -10.50
C TRP A 41 -17.03 13.77 -10.37
N LEU A 42 -16.70 12.89 -11.31
CA LEU A 42 -15.36 12.35 -11.47
C LEU A 42 -14.38 13.47 -11.82
N GLU A 43 -13.22 13.47 -11.17
CA GLU A 43 -12.14 14.39 -11.49
C GLU A 43 -11.27 13.77 -12.58
N ARG A 44 -11.07 14.47 -13.71
CA ARG A 44 -10.30 13.92 -14.84
C ARG A 44 -8.85 13.55 -14.49
N GLN A 45 -8.29 14.18 -13.45
CA GLN A 45 -6.95 13.86 -12.97
C GLN A 45 -6.91 12.60 -12.09
N GLU A 46 -8.06 12.18 -11.55
CA GLU A 46 -8.17 10.90 -10.86
C GLU A 46 -8.27 9.78 -11.91
N PRO A 47 -7.44 8.73 -11.80
CA PRO A 47 -7.44 7.67 -12.78
C PRO A 47 -8.64 6.72 -12.54
N ALA A 48 -9.22 6.21 -13.62
CA ALA A 48 -10.42 5.38 -13.60
C ALA A 48 -10.10 3.93 -13.25
N THR A 49 -10.22 3.54 -11.97
CA THR A 49 -9.80 2.20 -11.50
C THR A 49 -10.64 1.06 -12.08
N PRO A 50 -10.08 -0.17 -12.09
CA PRO A 50 -10.86 -1.37 -12.43
C PRO A 50 -12.18 -1.45 -11.68
N ARG A 51 -12.15 -1.24 -10.35
CA ARG A 51 -13.36 -1.26 -9.54
C ARG A 51 -14.38 -0.22 -9.99
N MET A 52 -13.93 1.02 -10.21
CA MET A 52 -14.80 2.11 -10.65
C MET A 52 -15.47 1.77 -11.98
N ILE A 53 -14.71 1.25 -12.94
CA ILE A 53 -15.22 0.85 -14.25
C ILE A 53 -16.32 -0.22 -14.10
N VAL A 54 -16.06 -1.28 -13.34
CA VAL A 54 -17.04 -2.36 -13.09
C VAL A 54 -18.28 -1.81 -12.37
N THR A 55 -18.12 -0.93 -11.38
CA THR A 55 -19.26 -0.29 -10.68
C THR A 55 -20.11 0.57 -11.62
N HIS A 56 -19.49 1.34 -12.51
CA HIS A 56 -20.23 2.15 -13.49
C HIS A 56 -20.90 1.28 -14.56
N ALA A 57 -20.25 0.20 -14.97
CA ALA A 57 -20.79 -0.78 -15.90
C ALA A 57 -22.07 -1.43 -15.37
N GLU A 58 -22.04 -1.89 -14.11
CA GLU A 58 -23.20 -2.43 -13.42
C GLU A 58 -24.34 -1.41 -13.32
N ALA A 59 -24.05 -0.18 -12.88
CA ALA A 59 -25.06 0.86 -12.73
C ALA A 59 -25.70 1.27 -14.07
N LEU A 60 -24.92 1.30 -15.15
CA LEU A 60 -25.37 1.70 -16.49
C LEU A 60 -25.95 0.54 -17.31
N GLY A 61 -25.80 -0.71 -16.86
CA GLY A 61 -26.17 -1.89 -17.64
C GLY A 61 -25.33 -2.08 -18.90
N LEU A 62 -24.06 -1.66 -18.87
CA LEU A 62 -23.14 -1.70 -20.00
C LEU A 62 -22.02 -2.72 -19.75
N PRO A 63 -21.39 -3.30 -20.80
CA PRO A 63 -20.18 -4.09 -20.63
C PRO A 63 -19.03 -3.25 -20.04
N PRO A 64 -18.23 -3.77 -19.08
CA PRO A 64 -17.13 -3.00 -18.48
C PRO A 64 -16.10 -2.44 -19.46
N LEU A 65 -15.76 -3.18 -20.53
CA LEU A 65 -14.87 -2.68 -21.58
C LEU A 65 -15.43 -1.45 -22.30
N VAL A 66 -16.74 -1.40 -22.54
CA VAL A 66 -17.40 -0.24 -23.15
C VAL A 66 -17.29 0.98 -22.23
N VAL A 67 -17.46 0.79 -20.92
CA VAL A 67 -17.30 1.86 -19.93
C VAL A 67 -15.85 2.34 -19.87
N ARG A 68 -14.87 1.43 -19.83
CA ARG A 68 -13.44 1.75 -19.90
C ARG A 68 -13.13 2.62 -21.12
N ASP A 69 -13.56 2.19 -22.30
CA ASP A 69 -13.24 2.86 -23.56
C ASP A 69 -13.88 4.24 -23.64
N ARG A 70 -15.11 4.38 -23.14
CA ARG A 70 -15.80 5.68 -23.06
C ARG A 70 -15.10 6.64 -22.12
N LEU A 71 -14.68 6.17 -20.94
CA LEU A 71 -13.89 6.99 -20.01
C LEU A 71 -12.54 7.39 -20.64
N GLY A 72 -11.88 6.48 -21.35
CA GLY A 72 -10.66 6.77 -22.11
C GLY A 72 -10.88 7.85 -23.18
N ALA A 73 -11.96 7.75 -23.96
CA ALA A 73 -12.32 8.75 -24.97
C ALA A 73 -12.66 10.13 -24.36
N LEU A 74 -13.14 10.14 -23.11
CA LEU A 74 -13.38 11.36 -22.32
C LEU A 74 -12.10 11.92 -21.68
N GLY A 75 -10.94 11.29 -21.91
CA GLY A 75 -9.63 11.74 -21.47
C GLY A 75 -9.27 11.35 -20.03
N PHE A 76 -9.95 10.35 -19.46
CA PHE A 76 -9.51 9.73 -18.20
C PHE A 76 -8.36 8.75 -18.44
N THR A 77 -7.45 8.67 -17.49
CA THR A 77 -6.46 7.58 -17.45
C THR A 77 -7.18 6.28 -17.09
N VAL A 78 -7.10 5.28 -17.94
CA VAL A 78 -7.73 3.95 -17.76
C VAL A 78 -6.68 2.84 -17.72
N PRO A 79 -6.98 1.67 -17.14
CA PRO A 79 -6.05 0.53 -17.13
C PRO A 79 -5.78 0.06 -18.55
N ALA A 80 -4.50 -0.14 -18.90
CA ALA A 80 -4.10 -0.62 -20.21
C ALA A 80 -4.52 -2.07 -20.46
N ILE A 81 -4.45 -2.91 -19.41
CA ILE A 81 -4.94 -4.29 -19.42
C ILE A 81 -6.27 -4.32 -18.68
N PHE A 82 -7.26 -4.96 -19.27
CA PHE A 82 -8.58 -5.12 -18.67
C PHE A 82 -9.22 -6.40 -19.23
N PRO A 83 -9.68 -7.32 -18.36
CA PRO A 83 -10.18 -8.62 -18.81
C PRO A 83 -11.54 -8.48 -19.51
N GLU A 84 -11.77 -9.28 -20.55
CA GLU A 84 -13.01 -9.26 -21.34
C GLU A 84 -14.22 -9.77 -20.55
N ASP A 85 -13.98 -10.69 -19.61
CA ASP A 85 -14.97 -11.31 -18.73
C ASP A 85 -15.14 -10.55 -17.40
N ALA A 86 -14.73 -9.28 -17.33
CA ALA A 86 -14.93 -8.44 -16.15
C ALA A 86 -16.41 -8.34 -15.75
N ASP A 87 -16.71 -8.50 -14.47
CA ASP A 87 -18.06 -8.32 -13.92
C ASP A 87 -18.04 -7.97 -12.42
N ALA A 88 -19.23 -7.75 -11.84
CA ALA A 88 -19.41 -7.40 -10.43
C ALA A 88 -18.95 -8.51 -9.45
N GLY A 89 -18.84 -9.76 -9.91
CA GLY A 89 -18.28 -10.87 -9.15
C GLY A 89 -16.81 -10.68 -8.79
N ASP A 90 -16.11 -9.75 -9.46
CA ASP A 90 -14.72 -9.40 -9.16
C ASP A 90 -14.56 -8.46 -7.97
N PHE A 91 -15.65 -7.88 -7.46
CA PHE A 91 -15.58 -6.92 -6.35
C PHE A 91 -14.84 -7.41 -5.11
N PRO A 92 -14.87 -8.70 -4.70
CA PRO A 92 -14.03 -9.18 -3.62
C PRO A 92 -12.54 -8.99 -3.92
N SER A 93 -12.12 -9.17 -5.18
CA SER A 93 -10.71 -9.09 -5.63
C SER A 93 -10.25 -7.68 -6.00
N LEU A 94 -11.15 -6.72 -6.18
CA LEU A 94 -10.81 -5.36 -6.61
C LEU A 94 -10.69 -4.36 -5.43
N PRO A 95 -9.65 -3.52 -5.37
CA PRO A 95 -9.41 -2.60 -4.25
C PRO A 95 -10.56 -1.62 -3.98
N LEU A 96 -10.95 -1.48 -2.71
CA LEU A 96 -12.03 -0.60 -2.24
C LEU A 96 -11.58 0.84 -1.93
N TRP A 97 -10.27 1.06 -1.77
CA TRP A 97 -9.70 2.29 -1.22
C TRP A 97 -9.54 3.39 -2.28
N LYS A 98 -9.17 4.61 -1.88
CA LYS A 98 -9.06 5.81 -2.74
C LYS A 98 -8.57 5.44 -4.15
N PRO A 99 -9.37 5.70 -5.21
CA PRO A 99 -9.13 5.14 -6.55
C PRO A 99 -7.73 5.41 -7.10
N GLN A 100 -7.16 6.58 -6.82
CA GLN A 100 -5.85 6.96 -7.32
C GLN A 100 -4.67 6.09 -6.84
N ASP A 101 -4.77 5.47 -5.66
CA ASP A 101 -3.64 4.79 -5.03
C ASP A 101 -3.41 3.37 -5.60
N PHE A 102 -4.42 2.79 -6.27
CA PHE A 102 -4.43 1.37 -6.66
C PHE A 102 -4.80 1.17 -8.14
N MET A 103 -4.02 1.83 -9.01
CA MET A 103 -4.10 1.69 -10.46
C MET A 103 -3.06 0.67 -10.96
N PRO A 104 -3.43 -0.33 -11.78
CA PRO A 104 -2.48 -1.19 -12.48
C PRO A 104 -1.44 -0.40 -13.29
N PRO A 105 -0.16 -0.82 -13.35
CA PRO A 105 0.42 -2.02 -12.73
C PRO A 105 0.88 -1.82 -11.28
N GLY A 106 0.50 -0.72 -10.62
CA GLY A 106 1.02 -0.31 -9.32
C GLY A 106 0.88 -1.34 -8.20
N PRO A 107 1.70 -1.24 -7.14
CA PRO A 107 1.71 -2.21 -6.06
C PRO A 107 0.43 -2.14 -5.21
N LEU A 108 0.14 -3.22 -4.49
CA LEU A 108 -1.00 -3.30 -3.58
C LEU A 108 -0.55 -3.49 -2.13
N PRO A 109 -1.25 -2.92 -1.14
CA PRO A 109 -0.95 -3.14 0.27
C PRO A 109 -1.14 -4.60 0.63
N TYR A 110 -0.22 -5.17 1.41
CA TYR A 110 -0.36 -6.54 1.89
C TYR A 110 -1.62 -6.72 2.75
N ALA A 111 -1.99 -5.71 3.55
CA ALA A 111 -3.23 -5.72 4.32
C ALA A 111 -4.49 -5.91 3.45
N TYR A 112 -4.47 -5.42 2.20
CA TYR A 112 -5.55 -5.66 1.24
C TYR A 112 -5.51 -7.09 0.68
N LEU A 113 -4.32 -7.56 0.30
CA LEU A 113 -4.13 -8.90 -0.26
C LEU A 113 -4.56 -10.00 0.72
N PHE A 114 -4.36 -9.78 2.02
CA PHE A 114 -4.66 -10.76 3.07
C PHE A 114 -5.95 -10.47 3.84
N ALA A 115 -6.83 -9.63 3.29
CA ALA A 115 -8.10 -9.25 3.93
C ALA A 115 -9.01 -10.46 4.25
N ASP A 116 -8.85 -11.57 3.54
CA ASP A 116 -9.59 -12.82 3.74
C ASP A 116 -9.02 -13.70 4.87
N GLY A 117 -8.25 -13.11 5.80
CA GLY A 117 -7.67 -13.84 6.94
C GLY A 117 -6.54 -14.79 6.56
N GLY A 118 -5.88 -14.56 5.43
CA GLY A 118 -4.77 -15.40 4.97
C GLY A 118 -5.19 -16.73 4.35
N ASP A 119 -6.47 -16.94 4.01
CA ASP A 119 -6.92 -18.14 3.28
C ASP A 119 -6.16 -18.28 1.95
N PRO A 120 -5.36 -19.34 1.76
CA PRO A 120 -4.52 -19.50 0.57
C PRO A 120 -5.32 -19.61 -0.73
N GLU A 121 -6.52 -20.17 -0.70
CA GLU A 121 -7.33 -20.35 -1.91
C GLU A 121 -8.02 -19.05 -2.35
N ALA A 122 -8.60 -18.30 -1.41
CA ALA A 122 -9.08 -16.95 -1.67
C ALA A 122 -7.96 -16.04 -2.18
N LEU A 123 -6.78 -16.10 -1.55
CA LEU A 123 -5.60 -15.35 -1.98
C LEU A 123 -5.16 -15.71 -3.40
N ARG A 124 -5.15 -17.00 -3.76
CA ARG A 124 -4.81 -17.46 -5.11
C ARG A 124 -5.76 -16.89 -6.16
N LYS A 125 -7.07 -16.96 -5.91
CA LYS A 125 -8.10 -16.40 -6.80
C LYS A 125 -7.95 -14.88 -6.95
N ARG A 126 -7.75 -14.19 -5.82
CA ARG A 126 -7.53 -12.73 -5.77
C ARG A 126 -6.31 -12.31 -6.59
N ILE A 127 -5.15 -12.95 -6.39
CA ILE A 127 -3.92 -12.65 -7.14
C ILE A 127 -4.13 -12.91 -8.64
N ALA A 128 -4.72 -14.05 -9.00
CA ALA A 128 -4.98 -14.38 -10.40
C ALA A 128 -5.87 -13.32 -11.05
N ARG A 129 -6.93 -12.89 -10.36
CA ARG A 129 -7.83 -11.87 -10.89
C ARG A 129 -7.18 -10.50 -11.00
N LEU A 130 -6.43 -10.07 -9.98
CA LEU A 130 -5.69 -8.81 -10.02
C LEU A 130 -4.66 -8.78 -11.16
N ARG A 131 -3.95 -9.88 -11.42
CA ARG A 131 -3.05 -9.99 -12.58
C ARG A 131 -3.79 -9.89 -13.92
N ALA A 132 -5.00 -10.43 -14.02
CA ALA A 132 -5.84 -10.27 -15.22
C ALA A 132 -6.24 -8.80 -15.47
N TYR A 133 -6.36 -8.00 -14.41
CA TYR A 133 -6.52 -6.53 -14.50
C TYR A 133 -5.20 -5.77 -14.69
N GLY A 134 -4.06 -6.47 -14.82
CA GLY A 134 -2.75 -5.89 -15.11
C GLY A 134 -1.95 -5.44 -13.89
N PHE A 135 -2.34 -5.79 -12.66
CA PHE A 135 -1.53 -5.50 -11.47
C PHE A 135 -0.23 -6.31 -11.47
N ASP A 136 0.89 -5.66 -11.17
CA ASP A 136 2.19 -6.32 -11.01
C ASP A 136 2.36 -6.84 -9.58
N LEU A 137 1.99 -8.11 -9.39
CA LEU A 137 2.07 -8.79 -8.11
C LEU A 137 3.13 -9.90 -8.20
N PRO A 138 4.28 -9.77 -7.52
CA PRO A 138 5.30 -10.82 -7.46
C PRO A 138 4.92 -11.98 -6.51
N LEU A 139 3.78 -11.89 -5.83
CA LEU A 139 3.31 -12.85 -4.83
C LEU A 139 2.86 -14.18 -5.46
N GLU A 140 3.25 -15.31 -4.89
CA GLU A 140 2.76 -16.64 -5.29
C GLU A 140 2.18 -17.37 -4.07
N VAL A 141 1.16 -18.20 -4.26
CA VAL A 141 0.65 -19.05 -3.19
C VAL A 141 1.26 -20.44 -3.34
N PRO A 142 2.01 -20.96 -2.35
CA PRO A 142 2.62 -22.28 -2.44
C PRO A 142 1.55 -23.36 -2.64
N ALA A 143 1.93 -24.45 -3.31
CA ALA A 143 1.02 -25.56 -3.61
C ALA A 143 0.50 -26.25 -2.33
N ARG A 144 1.30 -26.21 -1.26
CA ARG A 144 0.95 -26.75 0.06
C ARG A 144 1.30 -25.71 1.12
N PRO A 145 0.32 -24.87 1.52
CA PRO A 145 0.48 -23.93 2.62
C PRO A 145 0.81 -24.67 3.92
N GLY A 146 1.66 -24.07 4.73
CA GLY A 146 2.01 -24.52 6.07
C GLY A 146 0.95 -24.19 7.12
N PRO A 147 1.11 -24.73 8.34
CA PRO A 147 0.12 -24.59 9.41
C PRO A 147 0.07 -23.20 10.07
N PHE A 148 1.03 -22.32 9.78
CA PHE A 148 1.08 -20.96 10.34
C PHE A 148 0.90 -19.88 9.28
N ASP A 149 0.67 -20.26 8.03
CA ASP A 149 0.65 -19.35 6.89
C ASP A 149 -0.50 -18.35 7.02
N ALA A 150 -1.70 -18.84 7.36
CA ALA A 150 -2.88 -18.00 7.53
C ALA A 150 -2.67 -16.96 8.65
N GLU A 151 -2.17 -17.37 9.80
CA GLU A 151 -1.92 -16.49 10.94
C GLU A 151 -0.86 -15.43 10.62
N ILE A 152 0.24 -15.81 9.98
CA ILE A 152 1.30 -14.89 9.55
C ILE A 152 0.75 -13.86 8.54
N LEU A 153 0.03 -14.31 7.51
CA LEU A 153 -0.49 -13.43 6.46
C LEU A 153 -1.62 -12.54 6.97
N SER A 154 -2.46 -13.03 7.88
CA SER A 154 -3.60 -12.29 8.45
C SER A 154 -3.21 -11.23 9.47
N ALA A 155 -1.92 -11.13 9.84
CA ALA A 155 -1.42 -10.20 10.84
C ALA A 155 -1.52 -8.73 10.40
N ALA A 156 -2.75 -8.20 10.37
CA ALA A 156 -3.10 -6.92 9.78
C ALA A 156 -2.29 -5.73 10.33
N GLY A 157 -1.84 -5.84 11.59
CA GLY A 157 -0.96 -4.85 12.21
C GLY A 157 0.45 -4.78 11.58
N ALA A 158 1.00 -5.92 11.15
CA ALA A 158 2.33 -5.99 10.56
C ALA A 158 2.37 -5.46 9.11
N TRP A 159 1.26 -5.56 8.39
CA TRP A 159 1.23 -5.34 6.94
C TRP A 159 0.67 -3.99 6.52
N ARG A 160 0.11 -3.21 7.46
CA ARG A 160 -0.71 -2.03 7.16
C ARG A 160 -0.01 -0.98 6.30
N GLU A 161 1.29 -0.80 6.51
CA GLU A 161 2.09 0.24 5.87
C GLU A 161 2.99 -0.30 4.74
N LEU A 162 2.88 -1.61 4.41
CA LEU A 162 3.72 -2.30 3.43
C LEU A 162 2.92 -2.73 2.20
N THR A 163 3.57 -2.66 1.04
CA THR A 163 3.01 -3.02 -0.26
C THR A 163 3.76 -4.20 -0.90
N SER A 164 3.16 -4.79 -1.92
CA SER A 164 3.74 -5.88 -2.72
C SER A 164 5.09 -5.56 -3.36
N ALA A 165 5.44 -4.27 -3.50
CA ALA A 165 6.73 -3.82 -4.00
C ALA A 165 7.77 -3.57 -2.90
N ASP A 166 7.38 -3.55 -1.63
CA ASP A 166 8.31 -3.31 -0.53
C ASP A 166 9.10 -4.57 -0.16
N VAL A 167 10.33 -4.35 0.30
CA VAL A 167 11.09 -5.36 1.06
C VAL A 167 10.68 -5.23 2.52
N ILE A 168 10.20 -6.32 3.11
CA ILE A 168 9.73 -6.39 4.50
C ILE A 168 10.91 -6.23 5.45
N PRO A 169 10.94 -5.18 6.27
CA PRO A 169 11.94 -5.05 7.32
C PRO A 169 11.83 -6.19 8.34
N PHE A 170 12.97 -6.72 8.79
CA PHE A 170 12.99 -7.90 9.66
C PHE A 170 12.34 -7.65 11.03
N HIS A 171 12.27 -6.41 11.50
CA HIS A 171 11.56 -6.10 12.73
C HIS A 171 10.06 -6.43 12.67
N PHE A 172 9.43 -6.57 11.49
CA PHE A 172 8.06 -7.07 11.37
C PHE A 172 7.94 -8.58 11.62
N VAL A 173 9.03 -9.34 11.46
CA VAL A 173 9.09 -10.78 11.73
C VAL A 173 9.05 -11.06 13.23
N LEU A 174 9.64 -10.18 14.04
CA LEU A 174 9.85 -10.43 15.47
C LEU A 174 8.55 -10.55 16.28
N PRO A 175 7.55 -9.67 16.13
CA PRO A 175 6.26 -9.84 16.79
C PRO A 175 5.54 -11.11 16.36
N LEU A 176 5.59 -11.47 15.07
CA LEU A 176 4.95 -12.69 14.55
C LEU A 176 5.56 -13.94 15.17
N ALA A 177 6.90 -14.02 15.20
CA ALA A 177 7.64 -15.11 15.81
C ALA A 177 7.32 -15.24 17.31
N ARG A 178 7.22 -14.11 18.04
CA ARG A 178 6.86 -14.07 19.45
C ARG A 178 5.43 -14.57 19.68
N ASP A 179 4.47 -14.02 18.93
CA ASP A 179 3.04 -14.25 19.16
C ASP A 179 2.63 -15.69 18.77
N LEU A 180 3.28 -16.26 17.76
CA LEU A 180 3.09 -17.66 17.34
C LEU A 180 4.01 -18.65 18.06
N ASN A 181 4.94 -18.16 18.89
CA ASN A 181 5.94 -18.97 19.60
C ASN A 181 6.75 -19.89 18.67
N ILE A 182 7.21 -19.36 17.54
CA ILE A 182 8.05 -20.06 16.55
C ILE A 182 9.36 -19.29 16.28
N PRO A 183 10.43 -19.96 15.80
CA PRO A 183 11.65 -19.27 15.40
C PRO A 183 11.41 -18.21 14.31
N PRO A 184 12.10 -17.04 14.34
CA PRO A 184 12.01 -16.03 13.28
C PRO A 184 12.30 -16.57 11.88
N ALA A 185 13.23 -17.51 11.77
CA ALA A 185 13.56 -18.17 10.50
C ALA A 185 12.36 -18.94 9.89
N ASP A 186 11.47 -19.49 10.73
CA ASP A 186 10.27 -20.18 10.23
C ASP A 186 9.25 -19.17 9.67
N VAL A 187 9.11 -17.99 10.29
CA VAL A 187 8.27 -16.90 9.74
C VAL A 187 8.85 -16.38 8.42
N VAL A 188 10.17 -16.14 8.35
CA VAL A 188 10.84 -15.77 7.09
C VAL A 188 10.60 -16.81 6.01
N ARG A 189 10.72 -18.10 6.35
CA ARG A 189 10.49 -19.20 5.40
C ARG A 189 9.06 -19.15 4.84
N VAL A 190 8.06 -18.88 5.68
CA VAL A 190 6.68 -18.68 5.22
C VAL A 190 6.60 -17.49 4.27
N LEU A 191 7.07 -16.30 4.67
CA LEU A 191 7.01 -15.11 3.80
C LEU A 191 7.72 -15.34 2.46
N THR A 192 8.87 -16.00 2.49
CA THR A 192 9.67 -16.32 1.30
C THR A 192 8.99 -17.35 0.40
N SER A 193 8.27 -18.33 0.98
CA SER A 193 7.50 -19.32 0.19
C SER A 193 6.39 -18.65 -0.61
N TYR A 194 5.87 -17.51 -0.14
CA TYR A 194 4.92 -16.67 -0.85
C TYR A 194 5.58 -15.67 -1.81
N ARG A 195 6.91 -15.71 -1.97
CA ARG A 195 7.72 -14.73 -2.73
C ARG A 195 7.74 -13.32 -2.14
N MET A 196 7.38 -13.16 -0.88
CA MET A 196 7.54 -11.89 -0.19
C MET A 196 9.01 -11.70 0.17
N ARG A 197 9.57 -10.54 -0.17
CA ARG A 197 10.99 -10.25 0.08
C ARG A 197 11.15 -9.74 1.50
N VAL A 198 11.96 -10.43 2.30
CA VAL A 198 12.37 -9.96 3.64
C VAL A 198 13.78 -9.40 3.54
N SER A 199 14.06 -8.35 4.31
CA SER A 199 15.38 -7.69 4.33
C SER A 199 16.53 -8.59 4.79
N ARG A 200 16.21 -9.72 5.44
CA ARG A 200 17.17 -10.71 5.95
C ARG A 200 16.44 -11.97 6.41
N ASP A 201 17.20 -13.06 6.49
CA ASP A 201 16.65 -14.38 6.79
C ASP A 201 16.77 -14.78 8.26
N GLU A 202 17.77 -14.22 8.95
CA GLU A 202 18.12 -14.59 10.32
C GLU A 202 18.37 -13.35 11.20
N LEU A 203 18.44 -13.59 12.52
CA LEU A 203 18.84 -12.57 13.49
C LEU A 203 20.27 -12.10 13.21
N PRO A 204 20.58 -10.80 13.46
CA PRO A 204 21.95 -10.32 13.36
C PRO A 204 22.90 -11.11 14.28
N ASP A 205 24.12 -11.34 13.82
CA ASP A 205 25.15 -12.09 14.56
C ASP A 205 25.33 -11.58 16.00
N GLY A 206 25.28 -12.50 16.94
CA GLY A 206 25.44 -12.21 18.38
C GLY A 206 24.27 -11.48 19.03
N MET A 207 23.11 -11.33 18.35
CA MET A 207 21.89 -10.79 18.93
C MET A 207 20.94 -11.90 19.35
N SER A 208 20.53 -11.92 20.62
CA SER A 208 19.49 -12.86 21.07
C SER A 208 18.10 -12.42 20.62
N PHE A 209 17.18 -13.38 20.48
CA PHE A 209 15.78 -13.09 20.13
C PHE A 209 15.12 -12.12 21.11
N LYS A 210 15.37 -12.28 22.42
CA LYS A 210 14.86 -11.40 23.47
C LYS A 210 15.33 -9.95 23.29
N GLU A 211 16.59 -9.76 22.92
CA GLU A 211 17.13 -8.41 22.64
C GLU A 211 16.54 -7.80 21.38
N ALA A 212 16.36 -8.59 20.32
CA ALA A 212 15.75 -8.13 19.08
C ALA A 212 14.31 -7.67 19.30
N VAL A 213 13.50 -8.49 19.98
CA VAL A 213 12.12 -8.13 20.36
C VAL A 213 12.10 -6.89 21.24
N ALA A 214 13.00 -6.79 22.23
CA ALA A 214 13.07 -5.61 23.09
C ALA A 214 13.41 -4.33 22.29
N LEU A 215 14.25 -4.41 21.26
CA LEU A 215 14.52 -3.29 20.37
C LEU A 215 13.31 -2.93 19.50
N ALA A 216 12.59 -3.93 18.99
CA ALA A 216 11.43 -3.74 18.14
C ALA A 216 10.16 -3.29 18.88
N ASP A 217 9.93 -3.77 20.10
CA ASP A 217 8.75 -3.41 20.91
C ASP A 217 8.78 -1.96 21.38
N VAL A 218 9.96 -1.32 21.44
CA VAL A 218 10.04 0.09 21.81
C VAL A 218 9.46 0.99 20.70
N ASP A 219 9.47 0.53 19.44
CA ASP A 219 8.73 1.14 18.33
C ASP A 219 7.20 1.08 18.57
N ALA A 220 6.68 -0.06 19.03
CA ALA A 220 5.26 -0.25 19.30
C ALA A 220 4.71 0.60 20.47
N ARG A 221 5.57 0.95 21.45
CA ARG A 221 5.23 1.85 22.57
C ARG A 221 5.32 3.32 22.16
N HIS A 222 6.23 3.67 21.27
CA HIS A 222 6.33 5.01 20.66
C HIS A 222 5.62 5.06 19.32
N ARG A 223 4.37 4.56 19.27
CA ARG A 223 3.47 4.35 18.12
C ARG A 223 3.23 5.56 17.17
N SER A 224 3.99 6.64 17.34
CA SER A 224 4.01 7.87 16.57
C SER A 224 5.38 8.16 15.91
N LEU A 225 6.34 7.23 15.88
CA LEU A 225 7.47 7.31 14.95
C LEU A 225 7.00 6.82 13.58
N SER A 226 6.13 7.63 12.96
CA SER A 226 5.72 7.44 11.57
C SER A 226 6.99 7.37 10.71
N ARG A 227 6.92 6.70 9.55
CA ARG A 227 7.95 6.58 8.48
C ARG A 227 8.74 7.88 8.16
N HIS A 228 8.29 9.03 8.64
CA HIS A 228 8.76 10.39 8.38
C HIS A 228 9.46 11.05 9.58
N ASP A 229 9.18 10.62 10.82
CA ASP A 229 9.81 11.15 12.03
C ASP A 229 10.74 10.06 12.58
N GLY A 230 11.96 10.01 12.04
CA GLY A 230 12.96 9.01 12.42
C GLY A 230 13.22 8.92 13.93
N PHE A 231 13.93 7.86 14.34
CA PHE A 231 14.24 7.60 15.75
C PHE A 231 14.83 8.83 16.47
N PRO A 232 14.14 9.37 17.48
CA PRO A 232 14.59 10.58 18.13
C PRO A 232 15.84 10.30 18.97
N LEU A 233 16.74 11.28 19.06
CA LEU A 233 18.03 11.11 19.74
C LEU A 233 17.87 10.71 21.22
N HIS A 234 16.82 11.19 21.89
CA HIS A 234 16.53 10.82 23.27
C HIS A 234 16.26 9.32 23.44
N PHE A 235 15.58 8.70 22.48
CA PHE A 235 15.32 7.27 22.48
C PHE A 235 16.63 6.50 22.30
N LEU A 236 17.43 6.86 21.30
CA LEU A 236 18.72 6.22 21.04
C LEU A 236 19.66 6.32 22.25
N HIS A 237 19.69 7.48 22.92
CA HIS A 237 20.50 7.69 24.12
C HIS A 237 19.97 6.89 25.32
N HIS A 238 18.66 6.89 25.55
CA HIS A 238 18.06 6.13 26.65
C HIS A 238 18.27 4.62 26.50
N THR A 239 18.08 4.09 25.29
CA THR A 239 18.36 2.67 24.99
C THR A 239 19.84 2.32 25.12
N ALA A 240 20.74 3.24 24.73
CA ALA A 240 22.17 3.06 24.92
C ALA A 240 22.55 2.95 26.41
N LEU A 241 22.00 3.82 27.26
CA LEU A 241 22.23 3.78 28.71
C LEU A 241 21.68 2.51 29.37
N LEU A 242 20.44 2.11 29.03
CA LEU A 242 19.82 0.91 29.60
C LEU A 242 20.57 -0.38 29.27
N ARG A 243 21.27 -0.41 28.13
CA ARG A 243 21.99 -1.58 27.63
C ARG A 243 23.51 -1.48 27.80
N ASP A 244 23.98 -0.48 28.55
CA ASP A 244 25.41 -0.18 28.76
C ASP A 244 26.21 -0.23 27.44
N THR A 245 25.71 0.48 26.42
CA THR A 245 26.28 0.46 25.08
C THR A 245 26.32 1.87 24.48
N THR A 246 26.80 1.99 23.24
CA THR A 246 26.89 3.27 22.54
C THR A 246 25.70 3.50 21.63
N ILE A 247 25.31 4.77 21.44
CA ILE A 247 24.29 5.17 20.45
C ILE A 247 24.60 4.59 19.07
N ARG A 248 25.89 4.62 18.65
CA ARG A 248 26.33 4.07 17.36
C ARG A 248 26.02 2.57 17.25
N ARG A 249 26.23 1.80 18.31
CA ARG A 249 25.91 0.37 18.35
C ARG A 249 24.41 0.13 18.26
N VAL A 250 23.59 0.90 18.99
CA VAL A 250 22.12 0.82 18.93
C VAL A 250 21.61 1.13 17.52
N VAL A 251 22.11 2.20 16.89
CA VAL A 251 21.75 2.57 15.51
C VAL A 251 22.12 1.47 14.53
N THR A 252 23.30 0.88 14.67
CA THR A 252 23.75 -0.24 13.83
C THR A 252 22.79 -1.42 14.00
N GLN A 253 22.46 -1.79 15.24
CA GLN A 253 21.54 -2.90 15.54
C GLN A 253 20.11 -2.65 15.01
N LEU A 254 19.60 -1.42 15.10
CA LEU A 254 18.28 -1.08 14.56
C LEU A 254 18.28 -1.13 13.02
N ARG A 255 19.32 -0.58 12.37
CA ARG A 255 19.48 -0.68 10.91
C ARG A 255 19.62 -2.12 10.45
N ASP A 256 20.34 -2.92 11.23
CA ASP A 256 20.42 -4.36 11.01
C ASP A 256 19.01 -4.96 11.06
N LEU A 257 18.19 -4.70 12.07
CA LEU A 257 16.80 -5.18 12.12
C LEU A 257 15.86 -4.60 11.02
N GLY A 258 16.36 -3.76 10.11
CA GLY A 258 15.63 -3.20 8.98
C GLY A 258 14.96 -1.85 9.28
N PHE A 259 15.21 -1.25 10.43
CA PHE A 259 14.69 0.08 10.75
C PHE A 259 15.41 1.17 9.94
N THR A 260 14.62 2.15 9.47
CA THR A 260 15.19 3.35 8.84
C THR A 260 15.61 4.34 9.91
N VAL A 261 16.90 4.32 10.30
CA VAL A 261 17.47 5.21 11.31
C VAL A 261 18.36 6.26 10.64
N PRO A 262 18.06 7.57 10.74
CA PRO A 262 18.95 8.63 10.26
C PRO A 262 20.33 8.56 10.94
N ASP A 263 21.40 9.03 10.27
CA ASP A 263 22.70 9.12 10.95
C ASP A 263 22.61 10.15 12.09
N PRO A 264 22.95 9.79 13.34
CA PRO A 264 22.93 10.72 14.46
C PRO A 264 23.73 12.00 14.21
N ALA A 265 24.84 11.91 13.44
CA ALA A 265 25.65 13.06 13.09
C ALA A 265 24.92 14.01 12.12
N ASP A 266 24.12 13.47 11.20
CA ASP A 266 23.30 14.26 10.28
C ASP A 266 22.12 14.90 11.02
N THR A 267 21.49 14.16 11.94
CA THR A 267 20.41 14.68 12.79
C THR A 267 20.91 15.81 13.70
N LEU A 268 22.10 15.66 14.30
CA LEU A 268 22.73 16.71 15.11
C LEU A 268 23.12 17.92 14.26
N ARG A 269 23.69 17.73 13.07
CA ARG A 269 24.02 18.84 12.15
C ARG A 269 22.76 19.59 11.70
N ALA A 270 21.69 18.88 11.35
CA ALA A 270 20.42 19.49 10.96
C ALA A 270 19.73 20.23 12.12
N ALA A 271 19.84 19.71 13.34
CA ALA A 271 19.32 20.36 14.54
C ALA A 271 20.14 21.61 14.91
N LEU A 272 21.48 21.52 14.89
CA LEU A 272 22.37 22.64 15.17
C LEU A 272 22.23 23.77 14.15
N ALA A 273 22.00 23.46 12.86
CA ALA A 273 21.73 24.46 11.82
C ALA A 273 20.43 25.25 12.03
N ARG A 274 19.51 24.75 12.88
CA ARG A 274 18.24 25.42 13.24
C ARG A 274 18.34 26.24 14.53
N VAL A 275 19.44 26.16 15.26
CA VAL A 275 19.69 26.99 16.44
C VAL A 275 20.33 28.30 15.96
N PRO A 276 19.71 29.47 16.20
CA PRO A 276 20.33 30.75 15.86
C PRO A 276 21.66 30.87 16.59
N SER A 277 22.76 31.08 15.86
CA SER A 277 24.03 31.49 16.43
C SER A 277 23.84 32.86 17.08
N ALA A 278 23.95 32.92 18.41
CA ALA A 278 23.97 34.17 19.17
C ALA A 278 25.31 34.89 19.01
#